data_AF-A0A2M8SY25-F1
#
_entry.id   AF-A0A2M8SY25-F1
#
_cell.length_a   1.000
_cell.length_b   1.000
_cell.length_c   1.000
_cell.angle_alpha   90.00
_cell.angle_beta   90.00
_cell.angle_gamma   90.00
#
_symmetry.space_group_name_H-M   'P 1'
#
loop_
_entity.id
_entity.type
_entity.pdbx_description
1 polymer ?
#
loop_
_entity_poly.entity_id
_entity_poly.type
_entity_poly.pdbx_seq_one_letter_code
_entity_poly.pdbx_strand_id
1 'polypeptide(L)'
;MPWSMKDYPASLKNLEKPVKKKAIDIANAMIDEGYEDGRAIPIATSKAKEWAENASKEEIDDFLKHDDKTERDEDSNSGGDPELMDKAEHVIKHKNGWAVKAEGAKRVSEIKDTKKEAIERAMEIAAHKGTEVIVHLADGSVQRKIKTVS
;
A
#
# COMPACT_ATOMS: atom_id res chain seq x y z
N MET A 1 4.07 -5.20 -18.21
CA MET A 1 3.19 -5.75 -17.15
C MET A 1 4.06 -6.05 -15.94
N PRO A 2 3.60 -5.86 -14.70
CA PRO A 2 4.42 -6.15 -13.53
C PRO A 2 4.61 -7.66 -13.35
N TRP A 3 5.85 -8.09 -13.10
CA TRP A 3 6.18 -9.47 -12.79
C TRP A 3 5.74 -9.85 -11.37
N SER A 4 5.48 -11.14 -11.15
CA SER A 4 5.12 -11.69 -9.84
C SER A 4 5.90 -12.97 -9.57
N MET A 5 5.84 -13.49 -8.34
CA MET A 5 6.46 -14.78 -8.01
C MET A 5 5.83 -15.98 -8.75
N LYS A 6 4.67 -15.78 -9.40
CA LYS A 6 4.00 -16.77 -10.26
C LYS A 6 4.25 -16.54 -11.76
N ASP A 7 4.58 -15.31 -12.14
CA ASP A 7 4.76 -14.90 -13.54
C ASP A 7 5.96 -13.94 -13.67
N TYR A 8 7.13 -14.52 -13.95
CA TYR A 8 8.42 -13.83 -14.00
C TYR A 8 9.25 -14.30 -15.21
N PRO A 9 10.22 -13.49 -15.69
CA PRO A 9 11.05 -13.86 -16.83
C PRO A 9 11.96 -15.06 -16.53
N ALA A 10 12.24 -15.87 -17.55
CA ALA A 10 13.03 -17.10 -17.42
C ALA A 10 14.42 -16.90 -16.78
N SER A 11 15.01 -15.71 -16.92
CA SER A 11 16.28 -15.31 -16.30
C SER A 11 16.25 -15.36 -14.76
N LEU A 12 15.07 -15.18 -14.13
CA LEU A 12 14.92 -15.22 -12.68
C LEU A 12 14.65 -16.63 -12.14
N LYS A 13 14.33 -17.61 -13.00
CA LYS A 13 13.86 -18.95 -12.60
C LYS A 13 14.80 -19.67 -11.63
N ASN A 14 16.11 -19.54 -11.84
CA ASN A 14 17.15 -20.25 -11.10
C ASN A 14 17.71 -19.46 -9.90
N LEU A 15 17.12 -18.31 -9.56
CA LEU A 15 17.53 -17.53 -8.38
C LEU A 15 16.88 -18.06 -7.11
N GLU A 16 17.57 -17.89 -5.98
CA GLU A 16 17.02 -18.20 -4.66
C GLU A 16 15.75 -17.39 -4.40
N LYS A 17 14.80 -17.97 -3.66
CA LYS A 17 13.49 -17.36 -3.38
C LYS A 17 13.56 -15.89 -2.91
N PRO A 18 14.42 -15.50 -1.93
CA PRO A 18 14.52 -14.10 -1.50
C PRO A 18 15.09 -13.18 -2.58
N VAL A 19 16.13 -13.61 -3.29
CA VAL A 19 16.74 -12.85 -4.39
C VAL A 19 15.74 -12.66 -5.53
N LYS A 20 15.00 -13.71 -5.89
CA LYS A 20 13.98 -13.68 -6.94
C LYS A 20 12.87 -12.68 -6.60
N LYS A 21 12.32 -12.75 -5.38
CA LYS A 21 11.28 -11.84 -4.91
C LYS A 21 11.78 -10.39 -4.91
N LYS A 22 13.01 -10.16 -4.43
CA LYS A 22 13.59 -8.81 -4.40
C LYS A 22 13.91 -8.27 -5.79
N ALA A 23 14.34 -9.12 -6.71
CA ALA A 23 14.59 -8.73 -8.10
C ALA A 23 13.28 -8.33 -8.80
N ILE A 24 12.18 -9.05 -8.55
CA ILE A 24 10.86 -8.71 -9.10
C ILE A 24 10.39 -7.36 -8.56
N ASP A 25 10.49 -7.13 -7.24
CA ASP A 25 10.15 -5.88 -6.55
C ASP A 25 10.88 -4.67 -7.16
N ILE A 26 12.22 -4.76 -7.26
CA ILE A 26 13.05 -3.69 -7.82
C ILE A 26 12.76 -3.49 -9.31
N ALA A 27 12.58 -4.58 -10.07
CA ALA A 27 12.36 -4.46 -11.51
C ALA A 27 11.00 -3.83 -11.84
N ASN A 28 9.96 -4.17 -11.08
CA ASN A 28 8.64 -3.55 -11.21
C ASN A 28 8.72 -2.05 -10.90
N ALA A 29 9.44 -1.64 -9.85
CA ALA A 29 9.65 -0.23 -9.54
C ALA A 29 10.38 0.52 -10.66
N MET A 30 11.42 -0.10 -11.24
CA MET A 30 12.13 0.47 -12.38
C MET A 30 11.22 0.61 -13.62
N ILE A 31 10.37 -0.38 -13.89
CA ILE A 31 9.43 -0.31 -15.02
C ILE A 31 8.39 0.81 -14.80
N ASP A 32 7.93 1.01 -13.56
CA ASP A 32 7.03 2.11 -13.20
C ASP A 32 7.69 3.48 -13.41
N GLU A 33 8.99 3.59 -13.16
CA GLU A 33 9.82 4.75 -13.49
C GLU A 33 10.12 4.91 -15.00
N GLY A 34 9.62 4.00 -15.84
CA GLY A 34 9.76 4.06 -17.30
C GLY A 34 11.00 3.35 -17.86
N TYR A 35 11.68 2.51 -17.08
CA TYR A 35 12.77 1.67 -17.59
C TYR A 35 12.23 0.51 -18.42
N GLU A 36 12.93 0.19 -19.52
CA GLU A 36 12.62 -0.98 -20.33
C GLU A 36 12.96 -2.29 -19.60
N ASP A 37 12.10 -3.30 -19.77
CA ASP A 37 12.22 -4.64 -19.20
C ASP A 37 13.63 -5.23 -19.34
N GLY A 38 14.22 -5.12 -20.54
CA GLY A 38 15.56 -5.65 -20.85
C GLY A 38 16.69 -5.03 -20.03
N ARG A 39 16.51 -3.79 -19.55
CA ARG A 39 17.47 -3.07 -18.70
C ARG A 39 17.12 -3.20 -17.22
N ALA A 40 15.84 -3.29 -16.87
CA ALA A 40 15.38 -3.44 -15.50
C ALA A 40 15.81 -4.79 -14.90
N ILE A 41 15.66 -5.90 -15.65
CA ILE A 41 15.92 -7.25 -15.12
C ILE A 41 17.37 -7.44 -14.62
N PRO A 42 18.43 -7.10 -15.40
CA PRO A 42 19.81 -7.34 -14.96
C PRO A 42 20.18 -6.45 -13.76
N ILE A 43 19.74 -5.20 -13.76
CA ILE A 43 20.02 -4.24 -12.69
C ILE A 43 19.32 -4.68 -11.40
N ALA A 44 18.05 -5.04 -11.49
CA ALA A 44 17.28 -5.52 -10.35
C ALA A 44 17.85 -6.83 -9.79
N THR A 45 18.30 -7.75 -10.65
CA THR A 45 18.96 -8.99 -10.24
C THR A 45 20.27 -8.71 -9.48
N SER A 46 21.08 -7.75 -9.94
CA SER A 46 22.32 -7.36 -9.25
C SER A 46 22.03 -6.82 -7.85
N LYS A 47 21.13 -5.83 -7.76
CA LYS A 47 20.72 -5.22 -6.49
C LYS A 47 20.10 -6.23 -5.52
N ALA A 48 19.31 -7.16 -6.04
CA ALA A 48 18.69 -8.20 -5.22
C ALA A 48 19.70 -9.18 -4.63
N LYS A 49 20.76 -9.52 -5.37
CA LYS A 49 21.86 -10.34 -4.85
C LYS A 49 22.65 -9.60 -3.78
N GLU A 50 23.02 -8.36 -4.03
CA GLU A 50 23.72 -7.51 -3.06
C GLU A 50 22.91 -7.36 -1.77
N TRP A 51 21.60 -7.16 -1.88
CA TRP A 51 20.71 -7.13 -0.71
C TRP A 51 20.75 -8.47 0.03
N ALA A 52 20.61 -9.60 -0.65
CA ALA A 52 20.60 -10.92 0.02
C ALA A 52 21.95 -11.28 0.69
N GLU A 53 23.07 -10.78 0.17
CA GLU A 53 24.39 -10.97 0.78
C GLU A 53 24.61 -10.11 2.02
N ASN A 54 24.02 -8.92 2.08
CA ASN A 54 24.17 -7.98 3.21
C ASN A 54 23.04 -8.08 4.23
N ALA A 55 21.88 -8.57 3.85
CA ALA A 55 20.70 -8.65 4.72
C ALA A 55 20.84 -9.79 5.74
N SER A 56 20.35 -9.54 6.95
CA SER A 56 20.24 -10.57 7.97
C SER A 56 19.13 -11.58 7.63
N LYS A 57 19.21 -12.77 8.22
CA LYS A 57 18.16 -13.80 8.06
C LYS A 57 16.78 -13.32 8.50
N GLU A 58 16.73 -12.45 9.51
CA GLU A 58 15.48 -11.86 10.03
C GLU A 58 14.87 -10.88 9.02
N GLU A 59 15.67 -10.02 8.39
CA GLU A 59 15.21 -9.12 7.33
C GLU A 59 14.74 -9.88 6.08
N ILE A 60 15.45 -10.96 5.73
CA ILE A 60 15.05 -11.84 4.63
C ILE A 60 13.73 -12.54 4.95
N ASP A 61 13.59 -13.08 6.16
CA ASP A 61 12.38 -13.76 6.60
C ASP A 61 11.19 -12.79 6.70
N ASP A 62 11.38 -11.58 7.22
CA ASP A 62 10.35 -10.53 7.23
C ASP A 62 9.93 -10.14 5.81
N PHE A 63 10.89 -9.93 4.90
CA PHE A 63 10.61 -9.64 3.49
C PHE A 63 9.87 -10.79 2.78
N LEU A 64 10.20 -12.04 3.12
CA LEU A 64 9.51 -13.22 2.60
C LEU A 64 8.12 -13.41 3.21
N LYS A 65 7.94 -13.12 4.51
CA LYS A 65 6.66 -13.19 5.25
C LYS A 65 5.64 -12.16 4.79
N HIS A 66 6.10 -11.01 4.29
CA HIS A 66 5.25 -10.07 3.55
C HIS A 66 4.91 -10.63 2.15
N ASP A 67 4.45 -11.87 2.07
CA ASP A 67 3.74 -12.44 0.93
C ASP A 67 2.27 -12.07 1.11
N ASP A 68 1.86 -10.91 0.59
CA ASP A 68 0.70 -10.77 -0.30
C ASP A 68 0.41 -9.29 -0.60
N LYS A 69 0.83 -8.83 -1.79
CA LYS A 69 0.11 -7.84 -2.64
C LYS A 69 0.50 -7.98 -4.12
N THR A 70 0.86 -9.19 -4.57
CA THR A 70 0.99 -9.45 -6.02
C THR A 70 0.21 -10.69 -6.47
N GLU A 71 -0.51 -11.37 -5.59
CA GLU A 71 -1.72 -12.06 -6.02
C GLU A 71 -2.78 -10.97 -6.23
N ARG A 72 -3.23 -10.80 -7.49
CA ARG A 72 -4.55 -10.21 -7.73
C ARG A 72 -5.57 -11.23 -7.23
N ASP A 73 -5.70 -11.35 -5.92
CA ASP A 73 -6.97 -11.75 -5.35
C ASP A 73 -7.95 -10.64 -5.71
N GLU A 74 -9.05 -11.01 -6.37
CA GLU A 74 -10.16 -10.12 -6.74
C GLU A 74 -10.83 -9.40 -5.55
N ASP A 75 -10.26 -9.47 -4.34
CA ASP A 75 -10.80 -8.88 -3.13
C ASP A 75 -9.79 -8.08 -2.28
N SER A 76 -8.64 -7.70 -2.84
CA SER A 76 -7.72 -6.75 -2.20
C SER A 76 -7.28 -5.65 -3.16
N ASN A 77 -8.21 -4.76 -3.46
CA ASN A 77 -7.94 -3.49 -4.11
C ASN A 77 -7.01 -2.64 -3.22
N SER A 78 -5.70 -2.72 -3.49
CA SER A 78 -4.72 -1.68 -3.17
C SER A 78 -4.34 -0.93 -4.46
N GLY A 79 -5.32 -0.66 -5.32
CA GLY A 79 -5.48 0.66 -5.89
C GLY A 79 -6.61 1.32 -5.11
N GLY A 80 -6.58 2.64 -4.92
CA GLY A 80 -7.80 3.33 -4.50
C GLY A 80 -8.89 2.92 -5.48
N ASP A 81 -9.91 2.22 -5.00
CA ASP A 81 -11.09 1.94 -5.80
C ASP A 81 -11.52 3.30 -6.39
N PRO A 82 -11.55 3.47 -7.72
CA PRO A 82 -11.87 4.75 -8.33
C PRO A 82 -13.19 5.31 -7.79
N GLU A 83 -14.13 4.44 -7.40
CA GLU A 83 -15.40 4.83 -6.80
C GLU A 83 -15.26 5.45 -5.40
N LEU A 84 -14.13 5.24 -4.71
CA LEU A 84 -13.83 5.79 -3.39
C LEU A 84 -13.11 7.15 -3.45
N MET A 85 -12.76 7.65 -4.64
CA MET A 85 -12.17 8.99 -4.80
C MET A 85 -13.17 10.09 -4.47
N ASP A 86 -14.45 9.90 -4.81
CA ASP A 86 -15.52 10.87 -4.56
C ASP A 86 -16.22 10.67 -3.20
N LYS A 87 -15.69 9.78 -2.36
CA LYS A 87 -16.29 9.42 -1.06
C LYS A 87 -15.74 10.25 0.08
N ALA A 88 -16.60 10.46 1.08
CA ALA A 88 -16.23 11.13 2.32
C ALA A 88 -15.20 10.31 3.12
N GLU A 89 -14.35 11.01 3.88
CA GLU A 89 -13.41 10.38 4.81
C GLU A 89 -14.02 10.28 6.20
N HIS A 90 -14.06 9.08 6.77
CA HIS A 90 -14.61 8.80 8.08
C HIS A 90 -13.50 8.70 9.12
N VAL A 91 -13.66 9.41 10.25
CA VAL A 91 -12.83 9.25 11.44
C VAL A 91 -13.59 8.43 12.47
N ILE A 92 -13.14 7.19 12.71
CA ILE A 92 -13.83 6.22 13.57
C ILE A 92 -12.92 5.74 14.71
N LYS A 93 -13.53 5.29 15.81
CA LYS A 93 -12.78 4.65 16.88
C LYS A 93 -12.27 3.28 16.42
N HIS A 94 -11.01 3.00 16.72
CA HIS A 94 -10.35 1.73 16.42
C HIS A 94 -9.63 1.17 17.66
N LYS A 95 -9.34 -0.15 17.65
CA LYS A 95 -8.66 -0.85 18.76
C LYS A 95 -7.34 -0.19 19.16
N ASN A 96 -6.59 0.32 18.18
CA ASN A 96 -5.26 0.90 18.37
C ASN A 96 -5.26 2.44 18.30
N GLY A 97 -6.43 3.10 18.40
CA GLY A 97 -6.50 4.57 18.30
C GLY A 97 -7.72 5.05 17.52
N TRP A 98 -7.51 5.94 16.56
CA TRP A 98 -8.51 6.54 15.68
C TRP A 98 -8.14 6.28 14.23
N ALA A 99 -9.05 5.65 13.49
CA ALA A 99 -8.82 5.28 12.11
C ALA A 99 -9.49 6.27 11.16
N VAL A 100 -8.79 6.55 10.05
CA VAL A 100 -9.32 7.23 8.87
C VAL A 100 -9.67 6.17 7.83
N LYS A 101 -10.85 6.25 7.22
CA LYS A 101 -11.26 5.37 6.12
C LYS A 101 -12.19 6.09 5.16
N ALA A 102 -12.14 5.78 3.87
CA ALA A 102 -13.15 6.26 2.93
C ALA A 102 -14.52 5.62 3.21
N GLU A 103 -15.61 6.33 2.89
CA GLU A 103 -16.97 5.80 3.00
C GLU A 103 -17.12 4.54 2.14
N GLY A 104 -17.65 3.46 2.73
CA GLY A 104 -17.78 2.17 2.04
C GLY A 104 -16.49 1.34 1.94
N ALA A 105 -15.34 1.88 2.35
CA ALA A 105 -14.08 1.13 2.30
C ALA A 105 -14.07 -0.03 3.30
N LYS A 106 -13.65 -1.22 2.82
CA LYS A 106 -13.41 -2.42 3.65
C LYS A 106 -12.17 -2.26 4.54
N ARG A 107 -11.23 -1.39 4.16
CA ARG A 107 -9.94 -1.17 4.83
C ARG A 107 -9.84 0.26 5.35
N VAL A 108 -9.12 0.42 6.46
CA VAL A 108 -8.74 1.75 6.97
C VAL A 108 -7.56 2.28 6.16
N SER A 109 -7.59 3.58 5.87
CA SER A 109 -6.51 4.31 5.20
C SER A 109 -5.32 4.49 6.14
N GLU A 110 -5.59 4.90 7.38
CA GLU A 110 -4.55 5.13 8.39
C GLU A 110 -5.11 5.04 9.82
N ILE A 111 -4.26 4.77 10.81
CA ILE A 111 -4.61 4.79 12.23
C ILE A 111 -3.67 5.78 12.94
N LYS A 112 -4.25 6.69 13.72
CA LYS A 112 -3.54 7.64 14.58
C LYS A 112 -3.82 7.36 16.05
N ASP A 113 -2.93 7.79 16.92
CA ASP A 113 -3.09 7.59 18.37
C ASP A 113 -4.25 8.45 18.90
N THR A 114 -4.35 9.69 18.43
CA THR A 114 -5.38 10.63 18.87
C THR A 114 -6.43 10.93 17.81
N LYS A 115 -7.63 11.32 18.29
CA LYS A 115 -8.74 11.72 17.40
C LYS A 115 -8.38 12.94 16.57
N LYS A 116 -7.62 13.87 17.17
CA LYS A 116 -7.23 15.12 16.53
C LYS A 116 -6.36 14.86 15.31
N GLU A 117 -5.34 14.02 15.45
CA GLU A 117 -4.45 13.64 14.35
C GLU A 117 -5.20 12.90 13.23
N ALA A 118 -6.15 12.02 13.60
CA ALA A 118 -6.98 11.35 12.61
C ALA A 118 -7.88 12.33 11.83
N ILE A 119 -8.41 13.36 12.51
CA ILE A 119 -9.18 14.43 11.84
C ILE A 119 -8.28 15.24 10.90
N GLU A 120 -7.09 15.64 11.34
CA GLU A 120 -6.13 16.37 10.50
C GLU A 120 -5.77 15.58 9.25
N ARG A 121 -5.48 14.28 9.41
CA ARG A 121 -5.19 13.40 8.29
C ARG A 121 -6.38 13.21 7.34
N ALA A 122 -7.59 13.04 7.89
CA ALA A 122 -8.79 12.93 7.09
C ALA A 122 -9.09 14.22 6.30
N MET A 123 -8.83 15.39 6.89
CA MET A 123 -8.99 16.68 6.20
C MET A 123 -8.00 16.85 5.05
N GLU A 124 -6.74 16.43 5.23
CA GLU A 124 -5.74 16.44 4.15
C GLU A 124 -6.22 15.59 2.97
N ILE A 125 -6.65 14.36 3.22
CA ILE A 125 -7.12 13.45 2.18
C ILE A 125 -8.39 14.01 1.51
N ALA A 126 -9.35 14.48 2.30
CA ALA A 126 -10.61 15.04 1.78
C ALA A 126 -10.37 16.32 0.96
N ALA A 127 -9.42 17.17 1.34
CA ALA A 127 -9.07 18.37 0.58
C ALA A 127 -8.47 18.02 -0.79
N HIS A 128 -7.58 17.02 -0.85
CA HIS A 128 -7.03 16.53 -2.11
C HIS A 128 -8.10 15.88 -3.02
N LYS A 129 -9.14 15.28 -2.43
CA LYS A 129 -10.26 14.65 -3.14
C LYS A 129 -11.42 15.60 -3.46
N GLY A 130 -11.50 16.74 -2.78
CA GLY A 130 -12.68 17.61 -2.80
C GLY A 130 -13.91 17.01 -2.10
N THR A 131 -13.72 16.18 -1.07
CA THR A 131 -14.81 15.46 -0.38
C THR A 131 -15.03 15.95 1.06
N GLU A 132 -16.02 15.41 1.79
CA GLU A 132 -16.26 15.80 3.19
C GLU A 132 -15.59 14.84 4.19
N VAL A 133 -15.38 15.32 5.43
CA VAL A 133 -14.93 14.48 6.55
C VAL A 133 -16.10 14.23 7.51
N ILE A 134 -16.36 12.97 7.83
CA ILE A 134 -17.39 12.55 8.79
C ILE A 134 -16.70 12.03 10.06
N VAL A 135 -16.88 12.73 11.17
CA VAL A 135 -16.26 12.37 12.44
C VAL A 135 -17.27 11.61 13.29
N HIS A 136 -16.90 10.41 13.74
CA HIS A 136 -17.74 9.57 14.61
C HIS A 136 -17.34 9.69 16.08
N LEU A 137 -18.27 9.41 16.99
CA LEU A 137 -18.03 9.14 18.40
C LEU A 137 -17.49 7.71 18.60
N ALA A 138 -17.07 7.39 19.83
CA ALA A 138 -16.53 6.06 20.16
C ALA A 138 -17.58 4.94 20.05
N ASP A 139 -18.86 5.28 20.17
CA ASP A 139 -20.00 4.38 19.97
C ASP A 139 -20.37 4.18 18.49
N GLY A 140 -19.66 4.85 17.57
CA GLY A 140 -19.90 4.79 16.13
C GLY A 140 -20.93 5.78 15.59
N SER A 141 -21.63 6.53 16.45
CA SER A 141 -22.56 7.58 16.00
C SER A 141 -21.83 8.75 15.35
N VAL A 142 -22.48 9.47 14.44
CA VAL A 142 -21.88 10.64 13.80
C VAL A 142 -21.84 11.80 14.80
N GLN A 143 -20.64 12.31 15.09
CA GLN A 143 -20.44 13.49 15.91
C GLN A 143 -20.64 14.78 15.10
N ARG A 144 -19.99 14.89 13.93
CA ARG A 144 -20.06 16.07 13.06
C ARG A 144 -19.55 15.77 11.65
N LYS A 145 -19.93 16.63 10.71
CA LYS A 145 -19.41 16.65 9.33
C LYS A 145 -18.62 17.94 9.08
N ILE A 146 -17.52 17.84 8.35
CA ILE A 146 -16.64 18.96 7.99
C ILE A 146 -16.55 18.98 6.47
N LYS A 147 -17.00 20.07 5.85
CA LYS A 147 -16.84 20.27 4.41
C LYS A 147 -15.45 20.85 4.14
N THR A 148 -14.66 20.23 3.26
CA THR A 148 -13.45 20.89 2.74
C THR A 148 -13.85 21.77 1.57
N VAL A 149 -13.33 22.99 1.54
CA VAL A 149 -13.45 23.89 0.39
C VAL A 149 -12.34 23.56 -0.59
N SER A 150 -12.73 23.34 -1.85
CA SER A 150 -11.85 23.15 -3.01
C SER A 150 -11.15 24.45 -3.42
#